data_AF-A0A7Y6E1W0-F1
#
_entry.id   AF-A0A7Y6E1W0-F1
#
_cell.length_a   1.000
_cell.length_b   1.000
_cell.length_c   1.000
_cell.angle_alpha   90.00
_cell.angle_beta   90.00
_cell.angle_gamma   90.00
#
_symmetry.space_group_name_H-M   'P 1'
#
loop_
_entity.id
_entity.type
_entity.pdbx_description
1 polymer ?
#
loop_
_entity_poly.entity_id
_entity_poly.type
_entity_poly.pdbx_seq_one_letter_code
_entity_poly.pdbx_strand_id
1 'polypeptide(L)'
;MPDSFVHLHNHTEYSMLDGAQRLAPMFAEVARQGMPAIAMSDHGNMFGAYEFAQVAKGFADVRPIIGIEAYVAPSSRFSRTKEFWGPGGRRAVGDDGEGSKDVSGGGRFTHMTMWAHNAEGLRNLFRLSTQASYE
;
A
#
# COMPACT_ATOMS: atom_id res chain seq x y z
N MET A 1 -27.06 -9.01 -12.72
CA MET A 1 -25.66 -8.58 -12.92
C MET A 1 -24.81 -9.58 -12.18
N PRO A 2 -23.75 -10.17 -12.77
CA PRO A 2 -22.72 -10.77 -11.91
C PRO A 2 -22.22 -9.68 -10.97
N ASP A 3 -21.99 -10.01 -9.70
CA ASP A 3 -21.50 -9.05 -8.73
C ASP A 3 -20.12 -8.55 -9.18
N SER A 4 -20.02 -7.25 -9.43
CA SER A 4 -18.77 -6.62 -9.88
C SER A 4 -17.88 -6.35 -8.67
N PHE A 5 -16.59 -6.67 -8.79
CA PHE A 5 -15.60 -6.47 -7.73
C PHE A 5 -14.36 -5.76 -8.28
N VAL A 6 -13.68 -5.01 -7.42
CA VAL A 6 -12.43 -4.30 -7.71
C VAL A 6 -11.50 -4.47 -6.52
N HIS A 7 -10.28 -4.94 -6.76
CA HIS A 7 -9.25 -4.94 -5.74
C HIS A 7 -8.69 -3.52 -5.57
N LEU A 8 -8.78 -2.98 -4.36
CA LEU A 8 -8.28 -1.65 -3.99
C LEU A 8 -7.01 -1.70 -3.12
N HIS A 9 -6.65 -2.87 -2.61
CA HIS A 9 -5.44 -3.08 -1.81
C HIS A 9 -4.60 -4.17 -2.47
N ASN A 10 -3.53 -3.76 -3.13
CA ASN A 10 -2.68 -4.64 -3.92
C ASN A 10 -1.22 -4.21 -3.83
N HIS A 11 -0.36 -5.22 -3.83
CA HIS A 11 1.10 -5.07 -3.84
C HIS A 11 1.65 -5.52 -5.18
N THR A 12 2.27 -4.59 -5.88
CA THR A 12 2.98 -4.86 -7.13
C THR A 12 4.42 -5.29 -6.83
N GLU A 13 5.18 -5.63 -7.86
CA GLU A 13 6.62 -5.87 -7.75
C GLU A 13 7.43 -4.70 -7.16
N TYR A 14 6.82 -3.50 -7.04
CA TYR A 14 7.41 -2.32 -6.39
C TYR A 14 7.28 -2.33 -4.86
N SER A 15 6.48 -3.21 -4.27
CA SER A 15 6.60 -3.59 -2.86
C SER A 15 7.79 -4.54 -2.70
N MET A 16 9.01 -4.00 -2.78
CA MET A 16 10.24 -4.79 -2.86
C MET A 16 10.35 -5.84 -1.74
N LEU A 17 10.78 -7.05 -2.12
CA LEU A 17 10.96 -8.21 -1.23
C LEU A 17 9.66 -8.81 -0.65
N ASP A 18 8.49 -8.32 -1.09
CA ASP A 18 7.19 -8.84 -0.65
C ASP A 18 6.21 -9.00 -1.81
N GLY A 19 5.92 -7.93 -2.54
CA GLY A 19 5.04 -7.94 -3.69
C GLY A 19 5.60 -8.74 -4.86
N ALA A 20 4.78 -9.69 -5.35
CA ALA A 20 5.15 -10.60 -6.44
C ALA A 20 4.39 -10.32 -7.75
N GLN A 21 3.45 -9.36 -7.75
CA GLN A 21 2.57 -9.11 -8.89
C GLN A 21 3.26 -8.19 -9.91
N ARG A 22 3.69 -8.74 -11.05
CA ARG A 22 4.18 -7.94 -12.18
C ARG A 22 3.03 -7.19 -12.85
N LEU A 23 3.30 -5.97 -13.31
CA LEU A 23 2.24 -5.07 -13.77
C LEU A 23 1.43 -5.60 -14.96
N ALA A 24 2.07 -6.01 -16.06
CA ALA A 24 1.35 -6.47 -17.24
C ALA A 24 0.51 -7.74 -16.99
N PRO A 25 1.02 -8.79 -16.33
CA PRO A 25 0.20 -9.93 -15.92
C PRO A 25 -0.95 -9.58 -14.97
N MET A 26 -0.73 -8.63 -14.04
CA MET A 26 -1.75 -8.16 -13.10
C MET A 26 -2.94 -7.54 -13.84
N PHE A 27 -2.70 -6.62 -14.78
CA PHE A 27 -3.77 -6.03 -15.59
C PHE A 27 -4.45 -7.06 -16.51
N ALA A 28 -3.68 -7.99 -17.09
CA ALA A 28 -4.25 -9.05 -17.93
C ALA A 28 -5.22 -9.95 -17.14
N GLU A 29 -4.89 -10.27 -15.89
CA GLU A 29 -5.75 -11.09 -15.04
C GLU A 29 -7.03 -10.36 -14.62
N VAL A 30 -6.94 -9.06 -14.31
CA VAL A 30 -8.10 -8.19 -14.01
C VAL A 30 -9.04 -8.10 -15.22
N ALA A 31 -8.47 -7.88 -16.41
CA ALA A 31 -9.24 -7.85 -17.66
C ALA A 31 -9.90 -9.21 -17.96
N ARG A 32 -9.18 -10.32 -17.77
CA ARG A 32 -9.71 -11.69 -17.94
C ARG A 32 -10.90 -11.97 -17.03
N GLN A 33 -10.91 -11.42 -15.83
CA GLN A 33 -11.99 -11.56 -14.86
C GLN A 33 -13.13 -10.54 -15.08
N GLY A 34 -13.01 -9.62 -16.05
CA GLY A 34 -14.03 -8.60 -16.31
C GLY A 34 -14.15 -7.55 -15.21
N MET A 35 -13.10 -7.35 -14.42
CA MET A 35 -13.07 -6.33 -13.36
C MET A 35 -12.81 -4.94 -13.98
N PRO A 36 -13.59 -3.91 -13.64
CA PRO A 36 -13.53 -2.61 -14.33
C PRO A 36 -12.36 -1.72 -13.87
N ALA A 37 -11.66 -2.10 -12.82
CA ALA A 37 -10.56 -1.32 -12.25
C ALA A 37 -9.65 -2.19 -11.39
N ILE A 38 -8.46 -1.66 -11.09
CA ILE A 38 -7.57 -2.19 -10.05
C ILE A 38 -6.73 -1.06 -9.45
N ALA A 39 -6.43 -1.15 -8.16
CA ALA A 39 -5.52 -0.21 -7.50
C ALA A 39 -4.10 -0.74 -7.35
N MET A 40 -3.15 0.19 -7.24
CA MET A 40 -1.81 -0.03 -6.71
C MET A 40 -1.72 0.61 -5.33
N SER A 41 -1.28 -0.12 -4.31
CA SER A 41 -1.09 0.38 -2.95
C SER A 41 0.18 -0.20 -2.33
N ASP A 42 1.32 0.05 -2.97
CA ASP A 42 2.60 -0.51 -2.56
C ASP A 42 3.06 -0.03 -1.18
N HIS A 43 3.87 -0.87 -0.51
CA HIS A 43 4.38 -0.60 0.82
C HIS A 43 5.31 0.61 0.86
N GLY A 44 4.84 1.70 1.47
CA GLY A 44 5.63 2.87 1.82
C GLY A 44 6.21 3.67 0.64
N ASN A 45 5.85 3.34 -0.60
CA ASN A 45 6.40 3.98 -1.78
C ASN A 45 5.39 4.07 -2.93
N MET A 46 5.75 4.84 -3.95
CA MET A 46 4.99 5.00 -5.19
C MET A 46 5.86 4.82 -6.44
N PHE A 47 6.91 4.00 -6.37
CA PHE A 47 7.90 3.86 -7.44
C PHE A 47 7.26 3.37 -8.75
N GLY A 48 6.30 2.46 -8.64
CA GLY A 48 5.57 1.90 -9.79
C GLY A 48 4.49 2.82 -10.39
N ALA A 49 4.18 3.97 -9.79
CA ALA A 49 2.99 4.76 -10.16
C ALA A 49 2.97 5.17 -11.64
N TYR A 50 4.12 5.58 -12.18
CA TYR A 50 4.23 5.95 -13.59
C TYR A 50 4.06 4.74 -14.51
N GLU A 51 4.76 3.64 -14.23
CA GLU A 51 4.69 2.44 -15.06
C GLU A 51 3.31 1.78 -15.00
N PHE A 52 2.70 1.72 -13.81
CA PHE A 52 1.33 1.24 -13.60
C PHE A 52 0.34 1.99 -14.49
N ALA A 53 0.44 3.33 -14.55
CA ALA A 53 -0.37 4.15 -15.43
C ALA A 53 -0.06 3.96 -16.91
N GLN A 54 1.19 3.66 -17.30
CA GLN A 54 1.52 3.37 -18.70
C GLN A 54 1.01 2.01 -19.14
N VAL A 55 1.22 0.96 -18.34
CA VAL A 55 0.78 -0.41 -18.63
C VAL A 55 -0.74 -0.48 -18.75
N ALA A 56 -1.45 0.23 -17.87
CA ALA A 56 -2.92 0.33 -17.90
C ALA A 56 -3.47 0.78 -19.27
N LYS A 57 -2.75 1.60 -20.04
CA LYS A 57 -3.19 2.05 -21.37
C LYS A 57 -3.35 0.92 -22.37
N GLY A 58 -2.71 -0.24 -22.14
CA GLY A 58 -2.91 -1.45 -22.93
C GLY A 58 -4.21 -2.21 -22.63
N PHE A 59 -4.97 -1.81 -21.61
CA PHE A 59 -6.16 -2.50 -21.11
C PHE A 59 -7.33 -1.52 -21.03
N ALA A 60 -8.00 -1.28 -22.16
CA ALA A 60 -8.99 -0.21 -22.34
C ALA A 60 -10.14 -0.23 -21.30
N ASP A 61 -10.53 -1.43 -20.83
CA ASP A 61 -11.66 -1.62 -19.93
C ASP A 61 -11.26 -1.68 -18.44
N VAL A 62 -9.97 -1.51 -18.12
CA VAL A 62 -9.46 -1.57 -16.74
C VAL A 62 -8.92 -0.20 -16.32
N ARG A 63 -9.65 0.47 -15.43
CA ARG A 63 -9.23 1.77 -14.88
C ARG A 63 -8.14 1.59 -13.81
N PRO A 64 -6.97 2.24 -13.95
CA PRO A 64 -5.96 2.24 -12.90
C PRO A 64 -6.36 3.19 -11.75
N ILE A 65 -6.17 2.75 -10.51
CA ILE A 65 -6.28 3.57 -9.30
C ILE A 65 -4.90 3.62 -8.63
N ILE A 66 -4.38 4.82 -8.37
CA ILE A 66 -3.05 4.99 -7.79
C ILE A 66 -3.17 5.32 -6.32
N GLY A 67 -2.46 4.58 -5.49
CA GLY A 67 -2.42 4.71 -4.05
C GLY A 67 -1.07 4.30 -3.46
N ILE A 68 -1.06 4.16 -2.15
CA ILE A 68 0.08 3.75 -1.32
C ILE A 68 -0.47 3.06 -0.06
N GLU A 69 0.18 2.01 0.41
CA GLU A 69 0.01 1.57 1.79
C GLU A 69 1.09 2.23 2.64
N ALA A 70 0.75 3.35 3.27
CA ALA A 70 1.68 4.16 4.02
C ALA A 70 2.07 3.50 5.35
N TYR A 71 3.33 3.65 5.74
CA TYR A 71 3.78 3.41 7.10
C TYR A 71 3.49 4.64 7.95
N VAL A 72 2.55 4.52 8.89
CA VAL A 72 2.14 5.60 9.78
C VAL A 72 2.78 5.37 11.15
N ALA A 73 3.58 6.34 11.61
CA ALA A 73 4.18 6.28 12.94
C ALA A 73 3.10 6.27 14.04
N PRO A 74 3.30 5.55 15.16
CA PRO A 74 2.33 5.49 16.25
C PRO A 74 2.03 6.85 16.88
N SER A 75 3.00 7.77 16.84
CA SER A 75 2.86 9.15 17.29
C SER A 75 3.45 10.14 16.27
N SER A 76 4.69 10.58 16.46
CA SER A 76 5.40 11.49 15.56
C SER A 76 6.29 10.71 14.60
N ARG A 77 6.30 11.06 13.31
CA ARG A 77 7.26 10.49 12.34
C ARG A 77 8.73 10.75 12.70
N PHE A 78 8.99 11.77 13.52
CA PHE A 78 10.32 12.10 14.02
C PHE A 78 10.73 11.26 15.25
N SER A 79 9.81 10.49 15.83
CA SER A 79 10.08 9.59 16.95
C SER A 79 11.01 8.47 16.49
N ARG A 80 12.12 8.28 17.22
CA ARG A 80 13.07 7.17 17.00
C ARG A 80 12.92 6.06 18.04
N THR A 81 11.95 6.20 18.94
CA THR A 81 11.65 5.24 20.00
C THR A 81 10.60 4.25 19.53
N LYS A 82 10.71 3.00 20.00
CA LYS A 82 9.66 2.01 19.78
C LYS A 82 8.49 2.33 20.70
N GLU A 83 7.29 2.28 20.14
CA GLU A 83 6.05 2.58 20.84
C GLU A 83 5.13 1.37 20.77
N PHE A 84 4.60 0.98 21.93
CA PHE A 84 3.74 -0.19 22.09
C PHE A 84 2.46 0.29 22.77
N TRP A 85 1.32 -0.14 22.24
CA TRP A 85 0.00 0.18 22.78
C TRP A 85 -0.54 -0.93 23.68
N GLY A 86 0.15 -2.08 23.73
CA GLY A 86 -0.12 -3.13 24.70
C GLY A 86 0.08 -2.68 26.16
N PRO A 87 -0.51 -3.40 27.13
CA PRO A 87 -0.42 -3.07 28.54
C PRO A 87 1.03 -2.89 29.03
N GLY A 88 1.29 -1.79 29.73
CA GLY A 88 2.61 -1.47 30.28
C GLY A 88 3.65 -0.99 29.25
N GLY A 89 3.25 -0.70 28.00
CA GLY A 89 4.13 -0.11 26.99
C GLY A 89 5.25 -1.05 26.53
N ARG A 90 5.02 -2.36 26.60
CA ARG A 90 5.98 -3.40 26.22
C ARG A 90 5.40 -4.26 25.11
N ARG A 91 6.27 -4.75 24.22
CA ARG A 91 5.90 -5.72 23.20
C ARG A 91 5.35 -6.98 23.86
N ALA A 92 4.07 -7.27 23.65
CA ALA A 92 3.49 -8.56 24.00
C ALA A 92 4.11 -9.64 23.11
N VAL A 93 4.70 -10.71 23.65
CA VAL A 93 5.18 -11.83 22.83
C VAL A 93 4.09 -12.88 22.85
N GLY A 94 3.51 -13.18 21.68
CA GLY A 94 2.60 -14.31 21.52
C GLY A 94 3.38 -15.63 21.52
N ASP A 95 2.83 -16.67 22.16
CA ASP A 95 3.40 -18.02 22.20
C ASP A 95 3.23 -18.79 20.86
N ASP A 96 2.50 -18.21 19.91
CA ASP A 96 2.14 -18.79 18.61
C ASP A 96 3.18 -18.54 17.51
N GLY A 97 4.22 -17.74 17.79
CA GLY A 97 5.24 -17.39 16.79
C GLY A 97 4.77 -16.36 15.74
N GLU A 98 3.51 -15.93 15.77
CA GLU A 98 2.97 -14.87 14.88
C GLU A 98 3.36 -13.45 15.35
N GLY A 99 4.05 -13.35 16.48
CA GLY A 99 4.53 -12.09 17.04
C GLY A 99 3.48 -11.37 17.87
N SER A 100 3.68 -10.07 18.07
CA SER A 100 2.82 -9.24 18.91
C SER A 100 1.64 -8.70 18.10
N LYS A 101 0.40 -8.79 18.59
CA LYS A 101 -0.78 -8.07 18.03
C LYS A 101 -0.77 -6.56 18.38
N ASP A 102 0.42 -6.00 18.47
CA ASP A 102 0.69 -4.61 18.82
C ASP A 102 1.18 -3.87 17.56
N VAL A 103 1.63 -2.64 17.71
CA VAL A 103 2.22 -1.83 16.64
C VAL A 103 3.27 -2.62 15.82
N SER A 104 3.05 -2.67 14.51
CA SER A 104 3.88 -3.38 13.54
C SER A 104 5.32 -2.85 13.47
N GLY A 105 6.19 -3.60 12.80
CA GLY A 105 7.61 -3.27 12.73
C GLY A 105 8.31 -3.30 14.10
N GLY A 106 7.72 -3.96 15.10
CA GLY A 106 8.21 -3.99 16.48
C GLY A 106 8.10 -2.64 17.18
N GLY A 107 6.95 -1.98 17.04
CA GLY A 107 6.65 -0.69 17.67
C GLY A 107 7.00 0.53 16.82
N ARG A 108 6.99 0.42 15.49
CA ARG A 108 7.50 1.48 14.59
C ARG A 108 6.46 2.10 13.68
N PHE A 109 5.46 1.34 13.24
CA PHE A 109 4.44 1.84 12.35
C PHE A 109 3.18 0.97 12.39
N THR A 110 2.10 1.52 11.87
CA THR A 110 0.93 0.78 11.38
C THR A 110 0.78 1.03 9.89
N HIS A 111 0.04 0.16 9.19
CA HIS A 111 -0.27 0.39 7.78
C HIS A 111 -1.50 1.28 7.61
N MET A 112 -1.53 2.06 6.54
CA MET A 112 -2.71 2.82 6.13
C MET A 112 -2.82 2.84 4.61
N THR A 113 -3.85 2.19 4.07
CA THR A 113 -4.15 2.20 2.63
C THR A 113 -4.77 3.53 2.25
N MET A 114 -4.16 4.21 1.27
CA MET A 114 -4.58 5.52 0.80
C MET A 114 -4.65 5.55 -0.73
N TRP A 115 -5.63 6.25 -1.29
CA TRP A 115 -5.81 6.39 -2.74
C TRP A 115 -5.97 7.83 -3.17
N ALA A 116 -5.51 8.13 -4.38
CA ALA A 116 -5.76 9.41 -5.02
C ALA A 116 -7.14 9.41 -5.68
N HIS A 117 -8.09 10.19 -5.15
CA HIS A 117 -9.39 10.38 -5.80
C HIS A 117 -9.29 11.23 -7.08
N ASN A 118 -8.31 12.13 -7.14
CA ASN A 118 -8.08 13.05 -8.26
C ASN A 118 -6.59 13.41 -8.39
N ALA A 119 -6.26 14.24 -9.37
CA ALA A 119 -4.88 14.64 -9.64
C ALA A 119 -4.24 15.47 -8.51
N GLU A 120 -5.02 16.21 -7.72
CA GLU A 120 -4.51 16.90 -6.53
C GLU A 120 -4.16 15.88 -5.44
N GLY A 121 -5.05 14.92 -5.19
CA GLY A 121 -4.80 13.79 -4.28
C GLY A 121 -3.53 13.02 -4.67
N LEU A 122 -3.32 12.77 -5.96
CA LEU A 122 -2.10 12.10 -6.45
C LEU A 122 -0.83 12.90 -6.13
N ARG A 123 -0.84 14.22 -6.36
CA ARG A 123 0.29 15.09 -6.01
C ARG A 123 0.54 15.12 -4.51
N ASN A 124 -0.52 15.10 -3.70
CA ASN A 124 -0.41 15.02 -2.24
C ASN A 124 0.20 13.69 -1.80
N LEU A 125 -0.20 12.55 -2.40
CA LEU A 125 0.42 11.26 -2.09
C LEU A 125 1.91 11.23 -2.46
N PHE A 126 2.30 11.81 -3.62
CA PHE A 126 3.72 11.94 -3.96
C PHE A 126 4.48 12.76 -2.92
N ARG A 127 3.92 13.90 -2.49
CA ARG A 127 4.53 14.72 -1.44
C ARG A 127 4.66 13.96 -0.12
N LEU A 128 3.62 13.25 0.31
CA LEU A 128 3.64 12.45 1.53
C LEU A 128 4.70 11.34 1.46
N SER A 129 4.79 10.63 0.34
CA SER A 129 5.80 9.58 0.12
C SER A 129 7.23 10.16 0.17
N THR A 130 7.47 11.33 -0.42
CA THR A 130 8.75 12.03 -0.30
C THR A 130 9.05 12.43 1.14
N GLN A 131 8.10 13.06 1.84
CA GLN A 131 8.29 13.49 3.23
C GLN A 131 8.51 12.32 4.19
N ALA A 132 7.89 11.16 3.94
CA ALA A 132 8.09 9.95 4.73
C ALA A 132 9.53 9.39 4.66
N SER A 133 10.31 9.77 3.64
CA SER A 133 11.68 9.28 3.45
C SER A 133 12.78 10.30 3.77
N TYR A 134 12.48 11.61 3.76
CA TYR A 134 13.49 12.67 3.95
C TYR A 134 13.61 13.18 5.41
N GLU A 135 12.58 12.98 6.22
CA GLU A 135 12.44 13.57 7.56
C GLU A 135 12.27 12.50 8.64
#